data_AF-A0AA43CC18-F1
#
_entry.id   AF-A0AA43CC18-F1
#
_cell.length_a   1.000
_cell.length_b   1.000
_cell.length_c   1.000
_cell.angle_alpha   90.00
_cell.angle_beta   90.00
_cell.angle_gamma   90.00
#
_symmetry.space_group_name_H-M   'P 1'
#
loop_
_entity.id
_entity.type
_entity.pdbx_description
1 polymer ?
#
loop_
_entity_poly.entity_id
_entity_poly.type
_entity_poly.pdbx_seq_one_letter_code
_entity_poly.pdbx_strand_id
1 'polypeptide(L)'
;MKEDDPIERFSREYARAEKSEPFEAGRCALATADAQGQPSVRFVLLKGFDTRGFVFYTNFESQKVRDLEVNPRAALVFHWHTTGVQVRVRGAVSRVSDEEADAYFATRDRGSQLGSWASRQSAELDDPKTLAAEVANVRKRFENVSVARPPFWGGFRITPDAIEFWENRDDRLHDRWLYRRSGDGWSCVRLYP
;
A
#
# COMPACT_ATOMS: atom_id res chain seq x y z
N MET A 1 18.71 5.67 -24.80
CA MET A 1 17.26 5.60 -24.58
C MET A 1 16.94 6.57 -23.46
N LYS A 2 15.93 7.42 -23.61
CA LYS A 2 15.47 8.27 -22.49
C LYS A 2 15.16 7.33 -21.34
N GLU A 3 15.79 7.50 -20.19
CA GLU A 3 15.47 6.68 -19.02
C GLU A 3 14.01 7.00 -18.66
N ASP A 4 13.11 6.06 -18.93
CA ASP A 4 11.69 6.23 -18.63
C ASP A 4 11.50 6.56 -17.16
N ASP A 5 10.62 7.53 -16.86
CA ASP A 5 10.21 7.84 -15.49
C ASP A 5 9.72 6.54 -14.83
N PRO A 6 10.27 6.15 -13.66
CA PRO A 6 9.90 4.89 -13.02
C PRO A 6 8.43 4.82 -12.61
N ILE A 7 7.75 5.95 -12.39
CA ILE A 7 6.30 5.97 -12.14
C ILE A 7 5.52 5.66 -13.41
N GLU A 8 5.95 6.17 -14.57
CA GLU A 8 5.36 5.82 -15.86
C GLU A 8 5.59 4.33 -16.18
N ARG A 9 6.80 3.81 -15.93
CA ARG A 9 7.08 2.38 -16.08
C ARG A 9 6.20 1.55 -15.15
N PHE A 10 6.08 1.94 -13.88
CA PHE A 10 5.17 1.27 -12.94
C PHE A 10 3.74 1.25 -13.46
N SER A 11 3.24 2.37 -13.97
CA SER A 11 1.88 2.46 -14.52
C SER A 11 1.64 1.46 -15.65
N ARG A 12 2.61 1.28 -16.56
CA ARG A 12 2.50 0.32 -17.66
C ARG A 12 2.50 -1.12 -17.17
N GLU A 13 3.41 -1.45 -16.25
CA GLU A 13 3.50 -2.79 -15.68
C GLU A 13 2.27 -3.14 -14.83
N TYR A 14 1.78 -2.18 -14.04
CA TYR A 14 0.54 -2.30 -13.27
C TYR A 14 -0.66 -2.59 -14.19
N ALA A 15 -0.84 -1.82 -15.26
CA ALA A 15 -1.92 -2.04 -16.23
C ALA A 15 -1.79 -3.37 -17.00
N ARG A 16 -0.56 -3.90 -17.14
CA ARG A 16 -0.32 -5.23 -17.71
C ARG A 16 -0.77 -6.31 -16.74
N ALA A 17 -0.37 -6.19 -15.48
CA ALA A 17 -0.73 -7.11 -14.41
C ALA A 17 -2.24 -7.15 -14.13
N GLU A 18 -2.94 -6.01 -14.19
CA GLU A 18 -4.40 -5.94 -14.02
C GLU A 18 -5.18 -6.81 -15.01
N LYS A 19 -4.62 -7.10 -16.18
CA LYS A 19 -5.29 -7.91 -17.22
C LYS A 19 -5.14 -9.41 -17.00
N SER A 20 -4.19 -9.86 -16.19
CA SER A 20 -3.80 -11.27 -16.12
C SER A 20 -3.66 -11.83 -14.71
N GLU A 21 -3.41 -10.99 -13.68
CA GLU A 21 -3.27 -11.49 -12.32
C GLU A 21 -4.60 -12.07 -11.77
N PRO A 22 -4.55 -13.22 -11.08
CA PRO A 22 -5.75 -13.83 -10.49
C PRO A 22 -6.30 -13.05 -9.28
N PHE A 23 -5.55 -12.09 -8.75
CA PHE A 23 -5.94 -11.22 -7.65
C PHE A 23 -5.71 -9.75 -8.05
N GLU A 24 -6.28 -8.81 -7.28
CA GLU A 24 -6.03 -7.38 -7.47
C GLU A 24 -4.53 -7.07 -7.63
N ALA A 25 -4.13 -6.49 -8.76
CA ALA A 25 -2.73 -6.15 -9.05
C ALA A 25 -2.12 -5.17 -8.04
N GLY A 26 -2.97 -4.35 -7.39
CA GLY A 26 -2.59 -3.46 -6.29
C GLY A 26 -2.25 -4.15 -4.98
N ARG A 27 -2.49 -5.46 -4.85
CA ARG A 27 -2.09 -6.21 -3.66
C ARG A 27 -0.56 -6.31 -3.60
N CYS A 28 0.01 -5.74 -2.54
CA CYS A 28 1.45 -5.69 -2.31
C CYS A 28 1.78 -5.97 -0.85
N ALA A 29 2.99 -6.47 -0.59
CA ALA A 29 3.47 -6.59 0.78
C ALA A 29 4.10 -5.27 1.20
N LEU A 30 3.67 -4.75 2.35
CA LEU A 30 4.21 -3.57 3.00
C LEU A 30 5.13 -4.00 4.15
N ALA A 31 6.38 -3.56 4.11
CA ALA A 31 7.33 -3.68 5.19
C ALA A 31 7.46 -2.35 5.96
N THR A 32 7.41 -2.44 7.29
CA THR A 32 7.71 -1.37 8.26
C THR A 32 8.66 -1.93 9.31
N ALA A 33 9.25 -1.08 10.15
CA ALA A 33 10.07 -1.52 11.27
C ALA A 33 9.86 -0.61 12.47
N ASP A 34 9.91 -1.18 13.68
CA ASP A 34 9.81 -0.40 14.91
C ASP A 34 11.09 0.42 15.21
N ALA A 35 11.13 1.05 16.39
CA ALA A 35 12.25 1.89 16.83
C ALA A 35 13.55 1.10 17.06
N GLN A 36 13.47 -0.23 17.25
CA GLN A 36 14.62 -1.11 17.40
C GLN A 36 15.07 -1.70 16.06
N GLY A 37 14.36 -1.38 14.97
CA GLY A 37 14.62 -1.92 13.64
C GLY A 37 14.06 -3.32 13.43
N GLN A 38 13.17 -3.82 14.30
CA GLN A 38 12.51 -5.11 14.13
C GLN A 38 11.51 -5.01 12.97
N PRO A 39 11.70 -5.74 11.86
CA PRO A 39 10.82 -5.65 10.71
C PRO A 39 9.48 -6.34 10.96
N SER A 40 8.43 -5.75 10.39
CA SER A 40 7.08 -6.32 10.29
C SER A 40 6.57 -6.22 8.86
N VAL A 41 5.92 -7.29 8.37
CA VAL A 41 5.40 -7.36 7.00
C VAL A 41 3.95 -7.84 6.98
N ARG A 42 3.15 -7.29 6.05
CA ARG A 42 1.76 -7.69 5.80
C ARG A 42 1.33 -7.27 4.40
N PHE A 43 0.30 -7.89 3.85
CA PHE A 43 -0.31 -7.39 2.62
C PHE A 43 -1.16 -6.14 2.88
N VAL A 44 -1.09 -5.20 1.92
CA VAL A 44 -1.98 -4.05 1.79
C VAL A 44 -2.41 -3.95 0.32
N LEU A 45 -3.35 -3.05 0.05
CA LEU A 45 -3.75 -2.70 -1.31
C LEU A 45 -3.24 -1.29 -1.62
N LEU A 46 -2.53 -1.15 -2.74
CA LEU A 46 -2.27 0.14 -3.37
C LEU A 46 -3.61 0.71 -3.85
N LYS A 47 -3.92 1.95 -3.46
CA LYS A 47 -5.19 2.61 -3.78
C LYS A 47 -5.03 3.90 -4.59
N GLY A 48 -3.80 4.27 -4.89
CA GLY A 48 -3.47 5.35 -5.81
C GLY A 48 -1.95 5.48 -5.93
N PHE A 49 -1.48 5.98 -7.06
CA PHE A 49 -0.09 6.36 -7.23
C PHE A 49 0.00 7.48 -8.25
N ASP A 50 0.95 8.39 -8.04
CA ASP A 50 1.27 9.49 -8.94
C ASP A 50 2.74 9.90 -8.72
N THR A 51 3.16 11.02 -9.32
CA THR A 51 4.53 11.55 -9.18
C THR A 51 4.95 11.86 -7.73
N ARG A 52 3.99 12.07 -6.82
CA ARG A 52 4.22 12.30 -5.39
C ARG A 52 4.47 10.99 -4.62
N GLY A 53 4.01 9.85 -5.13
CA GLY A 53 4.27 8.53 -4.56
C GLY A 53 3.07 7.58 -4.54
N PHE A 54 3.17 6.55 -3.69
CA PHE A 54 2.25 5.40 -3.64
C PHE A 54 1.38 5.46 -2.38
N VAL A 55 0.07 5.33 -2.53
CA VAL A 55 -0.92 5.53 -1.46
C VAL A 55 -1.58 4.22 -1.04
N PHE A 56 -1.62 3.98 0.27
CA PHE A 56 -2.41 2.92 0.89
C PHE A 56 -3.19 3.50 2.09
N TYR A 57 -4.27 2.83 2.49
CA TYR A 57 -5.11 3.26 3.61
C TYR A 57 -5.17 2.22 4.72
N THR A 58 -5.28 2.67 5.96
CA THR A 58 -5.23 1.81 7.15
C THR A 58 -5.90 2.46 8.35
N ASN A 59 -6.11 1.68 9.41
CA ASN A 59 -6.43 2.19 10.73
C ASN A 59 -5.14 2.70 11.41
N PHE A 60 -5.19 3.92 11.96
CA PHE A 60 -4.08 4.60 12.65
C PHE A 60 -3.65 3.93 13.96
N GLU A 61 -4.50 3.09 14.54
CA GLU A 61 -4.20 2.35 15.78
C GLU A 61 -3.49 1.01 15.50
N SER A 62 -3.28 0.65 14.23
CA SER A 62 -2.70 -0.64 13.86
C SER A 62 -1.19 -0.70 14.05
N GLN A 63 -0.63 -1.92 14.18
CA GLN A 63 0.81 -2.12 14.40
C GLN A 63 1.68 -1.40 13.36
N LYS A 64 1.33 -1.47 12.07
CA LYS A 64 2.11 -0.81 11.01
C LYS A 64 2.17 0.71 11.19
N VAL A 65 1.16 1.32 11.80
CA VAL A 65 1.14 2.76 12.04
C VAL A 65 1.97 3.10 13.26
N ARG A 66 1.92 2.29 14.33
CA ARG A 66 2.85 2.42 15.46
C ARG A 66 4.31 2.40 15.00
N ASP A 67 4.65 1.46 14.10
CA ASP A 67 5.98 1.41 13.46
C ASP A 67 6.29 2.71 12.71
N LEU A 68 5.35 3.19 11.88
CA LEU A 68 5.53 4.39 11.04
C LEU A 68 5.63 5.70 11.83
N GLU A 69 5.03 5.76 13.02
CA GLU A 69 5.11 6.93 13.90
C GLU A 69 6.50 7.12 14.49
N VAL A 70 7.21 6.02 14.78
CA VAL A 70 8.60 6.06 15.30
C VAL A 70 9.65 5.97 14.20
N ASN A 71 9.30 5.37 13.05
CA ASN A 71 10.18 5.18 11.91
C ASN A 71 9.39 5.40 10.60
N PRO A 72 9.34 6.63 10.07
CA PRO A 72 8.50 7.00 8.92
C PRO A 72 9.12 6.56 7.58
N ARG A 73 9.48 5.28 7.50
CA ARG A 73 10.11 4.63 6.34
C ARG A 73 9.39 3.32 6.07
N ALA A 74 9.12 3.05 4.80
CA ALA A 74 8.48 1.81 4.39
C ALA A 74 9.01 1.33 3.04
N ALA A 75 8.74 0.04 2.78
CA ALA A 75 8.92 -0.55 1.47
C ALA A 75 7.66 -1.31 1.04
N LEU A 76 7.34 -1.25 -0.25
CA LEU A 76 6.35 -2.10 -0.90
C LEU A 76 7.07 -3.08 -1.81
N VAL A 77 6.52 -4.29 -1.92
CA VAL A 77 6.83 -5.20 -3.02
C VAL A 77 5.55 -5.70 -3.68
N PHE A 78 5.53 -5.53 -5.00
CA PHE A 78 4.55 -6.10 -5.91
C PHE A 78 5.19 -7.31 -6.58
N HIS A 79 4.45 -8.40 -6.68
CA HIS A 79 4.88 -9.58 -7.43
C HIS A 79 3.72 -10.03 -8.31
N TRP A 80 3.88 -9.86 -9.61
CA TRP A 80 2.89 -10.21 -10.63
C TRP A 80 3.35 -11.46 -11.35
N HIS A 81 2.90 -12.61 -10.86
CA HIS A 81 3.33 -13.92 -11.31
C HIS A 81 3.09 -14.12 -12.81
N THR A 82 1.95 -13.65 -13.32
CA THR A 82 1.52 -13.89 -14.71
C THR A 82 2.32 -13.09 -15.74
N THR A 83 2.95 -11.99 -15.31
CA THR A 83 3.79 -11.16 -16.17
C THR A 83 5.28 -11.34 -15.91
N GLY A 84 5.65 -12.12 -14.89
CA GLY A 84 7.03 -12.33 -14.48
C GLY A 84 7.71 -11.08 -13.92
N VAL A 85 6.95 -10.12 -13.39
CA VAL A 85 7.47 -8.84 -12.93
C VAL A 85 7.34 -8.70 -11.42
N GLN A 86 8.39 -8.18 -10.81
CA GLN A 86 8.39 -7.71 -9.44
C GLN A 86 8.78 -6.23 -9.41
N VAL A 87 8.07 -5.44 -8.62
CA VAL A 87 8.44 -4.05 -8.37
C VAL A 87 8.63 -3.83 -6.88
N ARG A 88 9.78 -3.25 -6.51
CA ARG A 88 10.06 -2.82 -5.14
C ARG A 88 10.06 -1.31 -5.08
N VAL A 89 9.33 -0.74 -4.14
CA VAL A 89 9.29 0.70 -3.87
C VAL A 89 9.77 0.90 -2.44
N ARG A 90 10.63 1.88 -2.19
CA ARG A 90 10.97 2.30 -0.82
C ARG A 90 11.07 3.81 -0.72
N GLY A 91 10.74 4.34 0.45
CA GLY A 91 10.64 5.78 0.61
C GLY A 91 10.29 6.24 2.02
N ALA A 92 10.25 7.57 2.16
CA ALA A 92 9.68 8.22 3.33
C ALA A 92 8.16 8.13 3.28
N VAL A 93 7.53 8.06 4.45
CA VAL A 93 6.09 7.92 4.59
C VAL A 93 5.50 9.17 5.23
N SER A 94 4.43 9.69 4.64
CA SER A 94 3.63 10.79 5.19
C SER A 94 2.15 10.44 5.19
N ARG A 95 1.36 11.06 6.09
CA ARG A 95 -0.10 10.94 6.04
C ARG A 95 -0.63 11.72 4.84
N VAL A 96 -1.67 11.19 4.19
CA VAL A 96 -2.45 11.97 3.21
C VAL A 96 -3.32 13.00 3.94
N SER A 97 -3.86 13.99 3.22
CA SER A 97 -4.76 14.96 3.85
C SER A 97 -6.08 14.30 4.27
N ASP A 98 -6.78 14.90 5.23
CA ASP A 98 -8.09 14.41 5.65
C ASP A 98 -9.09 14.40 4.49
N GLU A 99 -9.03 15.40 3.61
CA GLU A 99 -9.89 15.49 2.42
C GLU A 99 -9.60 14.34 1.43
N GLU A 100 -8.32 14.00 1.20
CA GLU A 100 -7.94 12.86 0.36
C GLU A 100 -8.45 11.55 0.97
N ALA A 101 -8.36 11.40 2.30
CA ALA A 101 -8.86 10.23 3.01
C ALA A 101 -10.39 10.14 3.03
N ASP A 102 -11.10 11.25 3.22
CA ASP A 102 -12.56 11.32 3.18
C ASP A 102 -13.09 11.00 1.79
N ALA A 103 -12.51 11.59 0.75
CA ALA A 103 -12.87 11.33 -0.64
C ALA A 103 -12.68 9.84 -0.97
N TYR A 104 -11.54 9.25 -0.61
CA TYR A 104 -11.33 7.82 -0.85
C TYR A 104 -12.27 6.93 -0.02
N PHE A 105 -12.48 7.22 1.27
CA PHE A 105 -13.36 6.43 2.14
C PHE A 105 -14.79 6.37 1.59
N ALA A 106 -15.29 7.48 1.04
CA ALA A 106 -16.61 7.57 0.42
C ALA A 106 -16.79 6.65 -0.81
N THR A 107 -15.71 6.30 -1.51
CA THR A 107 -15.76 5.39 -2.67
C THR A 107 -15.78 3.91 -2.32
N ARG A 108 -15.46 3.56 -1.07
CA ARG A 108 -15.43 2.17 -0.60
C ARG A 108 -16.83 1.60 -0.52
N ASP A 109 -16.97 0.29 -0.77
CA ASP A 109 -18.24 -0.39 -0.57
C ASP A 109 -18.72 -0.23 0.89
N ARG A 110 -20.04 -0.25 1.09
CA ARG A 110 -20.65 -0.02 2.41
C ARG A 110 -20.13 -1.02 3.45
N GLY A 111 -19.89 -2.28 3.07
CA GLY A 111 -19.36 -3.30 3.96
C GLY A 111 -17.97 -2.93 4.48
N SER A 112 -17.09 -2.49 3.59
CA SER A 112 -15.76 -1.96 3.91
C SER A 112 -15.81 -0.75 4.84
N GLN A 113 -16.74 0.18 4.62
CA GLN A 113 -16.91 1.36 5.47
C GLN A 113 -17.33 0.97 6.89
N LEU A 114 -18.37 0.12 7.02
CA LEU A 114 -18.86 -0.38 8.31
C LEU A 114 -17.80 -1.22 9.03
N GLY A 115 -17.08 -2.09 8.32
CA GLY A 115 -16.00 -2.90 8.87
C GLY A 115 -14.86 -2.06 9.43
N SER A 116 -14.57 -0.91 8.80
CA SER A 116 -13.56 0.03 9.30
C SER A 116 -13.96 0.68 10.63
N TRP A 117 -15.24 0.91 10.87
CA TRP A 117 -15.75 1.40 12.16
C TRP A 117 -15.77 0.32 13.25
N ALA A 118 -16.11 -0.91 12.88
CA ALA A 118 -16.28 -2.01 13.83
C ALA A 118 -14.96 -2.63 14.30
N SER A 119 -13.91 -2.61 13.45
CA SER A 119 -12.66 -3.31 13.72
C SER A 119 -11.61 -2.41 14.39
N ARG A 120 -11.18 -2.80 15.59
CA ARG A 120 -9.97 -2.31 16.26
C ARG A 120 -8.75 -3.03 15.67
N GLN A 121 -8.31 -2.60 14.48
CA GLN A 121 -7.31 -3.32 13.70
C GLN A 121 -6.02 -3.58 14.50
N SER A 122 -5.58 -4.85 14.55
CA SER A 122 -4.40 -5.33 15.28
C SER A 122 -4.52 -5.38 16.81
N ALA A 123 -5.67 -5.05 17.40
CA ALA A 123 -5.93 -5.36 18.80
C ALA A 123 -6.25 -6.86 18.96
N GLU A 124 -6.01 -7.39 20.17
CA GLU A 124 -6.44 -8.75 20.52
C GLU A 124 -7.97 -8.87 20.42
N LEU A 125 -8.43 -10.03 19.94
CA LEU A 125 -9.85 -10.34 19.81
C LEU A 125 -10.15 -11.55 20.70
N ASP A 126 -10.84 -11.30 21.80
CA ASP A 126 -11.11 -12.33 22.80
C ASP A 126 -12.09 -13.42 22.30
N ASP A 127 -13.11 -13.01 21.53
CA ASP A 127 -14.12 -13.90 20.95
C ASP A 127 -14.49 -13.42 19.53
N PRO A 128 -14.49 -14.30 18.51
CA PRO A 128 -14.99 -13.96 17.17
C PRO A 128 -16.39 -13.32 17.14
N LYS A 129 -17.26 -13.64 18.10
CA LYS A 129 -18.60 -13.05 18.23
C LYS A 129 -18.56 -11.56 18.59
N THR A 130 -17.51 -11.09 19.26
CA THR A 130 -17.32 -9.68 19.61
C THR A 130 -17.28 -8.83 18.34
N LEU A 131 -16.50 -9.22 17.33
CA LEU A 131 -16.45 -8.48 16.06
C LEU A 131 -17.78 -8.52 15.31
N ALA A 132 -18.47 -9.67 15.30
CA ALA A 132 -19.77 -9.79 14.67
C ALA A 132 -20.83 -8.87 15.32
N ALA A 133 -20.83 -8.79 16.65
CA ALA A 133 -21.70 -7.89 17.40
C ALA A 133 -21.39 -6.41 17.11
N GLU A 134 -20.11 -6.03 17.07
CA GLU A 134 -19.70 -4.66 16.71
C GLU A 134 -20.12 -4.29 15.28
N VAL A 135 -19.96 -5.19 14.31
CA VAL A 135 -20.44 -4.97 12.94
C VAL A 135 -21.95 -4.77 12.90
N ALA A 136 -22.72 -5.54 13.67
CA ALA A 136 -24.17 -5.37 13.77
C ALA A 136 -24.56 -4.02 14.42
N ASN A 137 -23.88 -3.63 15.49
CA ASN A 137 -24.08 -2.34 16.16
C ASN A 137 -23.79 -1.17 15.22
N VAL A 138 -22.66 -1.20 14.51
CA VAL A 138 -22.28 -0.19 13.53
C VAL A 138 -23.26 -0.15 12.35
N ARG A 139 -23.72 -1.31 11.87
CA ARG A 139 -24.75 -1.38 10.82
C ARG A 139 -26.04 -0.70 11.24
N LYS A 140 -26.49 -0.94 12.48
CA LYS A 140 -27.68 -0.29 13.05
C LYS A 140 -27.46 1.21 13.22
N ARG A 141 -26.29 1.62 13.72
CA ARG A 141 -25.92 3.03 13.89
C ARG A 141 -25.98 3.81 12.57
N PHE A 142 -25.53 3.21 11.48
CA PHE A 142 -25.51 3.81 10.15
C PHE A 142 -26.65 3.31 9.26
N GLU A 143 -27.77 2.88 9.83
CA GLU A 143 -28.93 2.46 9.04
C GLU A 143 -29.51 3.66 8.27
N ASN A 144 -29.69 3.49 6.95
CA ASN A 144 -30.27 4.52 6.04
C ASN A 144 -29.56 5.89 6.01
N VAL A 145 -28.32 5.98 6.53
CA VAL A 145 -27.48 7.18 6.46
C VAL A 145 -26.14 6.88 5.79
N SER A 146 -25.40 7.91 5.39
CA SER A 146 -24.03 7.77 4.90
C SER A 146 -23.09 7.38 6.04
N VAL A 147 -22.06 6.60 5.73
CA VAL A 147 -21.02 6.22 6.70
C VAL A 147 -19.88 7.22 6.56
N ALA A 148 -19.75 8.13 7.53
CA ALA A 148 -18.60 9.03 7.59
C ALA A 148 -17.31 8.25 7.89
N ARG A 149 -16.15 8.77 7.48
CA ARG A 149 -14.85 8.17 7.84
C ARG A 149 -14.64 8.21 9.36
N PRO A 150 -14.20 7.13 10.00
CA PRO A 150 -13.81 7.17 11.41
C PRO A 150 -12.53 8.00 11.61
N PRO A 151 -12.39 8.75 12.71
CA PRO A 151 -11.23 9.61 12.96
C PRO A 151 -9.90 8.85 13.09
N PHE A 152 -9.97 7.55 13.43
CA PHE A 152 -8.83 6.64 13.54
C PHE A 152 -8.49 5.94 12.21
N TRP A 153 -9.02 6.39 11.08
CA TRP A 153 -8.77 5.79 9.78
C TRP A 153 -8.35 6.84 8.74
N GLY A 154 -7.34 6.50 7.94
CA GLY A 154 -6.87 7.37 6.86
C GLY A 154 -5.80 6.74 6.00
N GLY A 155 -5.09 7.59 5.26
CA GLY A 155 -4.12 7.16 4.25
C GLY A 155 -2.68 7.55 4.56
N PHE A 156 -1.76 6.80 3.97
CA PHE A 156 -0.34 7.10 3.95
C PHE A 156 0.17 7.07 2.52
N ARG A 157 1.11 7.98 2.23
CA ARG A 157 1.83 8.07 0.97
C ARG A 157 3.29 7.73 1.20
N ILE A 158 3.82 6.83 0.38
CA ILE A 158 5.25 6.53 0.31
C ILE A 158 5.82 7.38 -0.83
N THR A 159 6.60 8.41 -0.49
CA THR A 159 7.36 9.19 -1.47
C THR A 159 8.64 8.44 -1.81
N PRO A 160 8.77 7.89 -3.03
CA PRO A 160 9.84 6.95 -3.33
C PRO A 160 11.19 7.66 -3.47
N ASP A 161 12.20 7.10 -2.81
CA ASP A 161 13.61 7.42 -3.07
C ASP A 161 14.28 6.37 -3.98
N ALA A 162 13.70 5.18 -4.06
CA ALA A 162 14.10 4.16 -5.00
C ALA A 162 12.93 3.28 -5.45
N ILE A 163 12.98 2.89 -6.74
CA ILE A 163 12.06 1.95 -7.36
C ILE A 163 12.91 0.93 -8.12
N GLU A 164 12.74 -0.35 -7.84
CA GLU A 164 13.42 -1.43 -8.53
C GLU A 164 12.43 -2.26 -9.33
N PHE A 165 12.71 -2.46 -10.60
CA PHE A 165 12.01 -3.40 -11.47
C PHE A 165 12.87 -4.64 -11.63
N TRP A 166 12.29 -5.79 -11.35
CA TRP A 166 12.86 -7.11 -11.57
C TRP A 166 11.98 -7.84 -12.58
N GLU A 167 12.60 -8.45 -13.60
CA GLU A 167 11.91 -9.21 -14.63
C GLU A 167 12.49 -10.63 -14.74
N ASN A 168 11.59 -11.61 -14.76
CA ASN A 168 11.95 -13.01 -14.84
C ASN A 168 12.62 -13.35 -16.17
N ARG A 169 13.59 -14.26 -16.13
CA ARG A 169 14.35 -14.77 -17.27
C ARG A 169 14.58 -16.26 -17.05
N ASP A 170 14.36 -17.07 -18.08
CA ASP A 170 14.41 -18.54 -17.98
C ASP A 170 15.80 -19.08 -17.61
N ASP A 171 16.84 -18.36 -18.03
CA ASP A 171 18.25 -18.65 -17.74
C ASP A 171 18.70 -18.20 -16.33
N ARG A 172 17.77 -17.66 -15.52
CA ARG A 172 18.00 -17.09 -14.17
C ARG A 172 18.86 -15.82 -14.16
N LEU A 173 19.23 -15.29 -15.33
CA LEU A 173 19.94 -14.03 -15.44
C LEU A 173 18.93 -12.87 -15.49
N HIS A 174 18.17 -12.74 -14.41
CA HIS A 174 17.08 -11.78 -14.28
C HIS A 174 17.50 -10.34 -14.56
N ASP A 175 16.65 -9.60 -15.24
CA ASP A 175 16.90 -8.20 -15.48
C ASP A 175 16.47 -7.38 -14.25
N ARG A 176 17.36 -6.52 -13.76
CA ARG A 176 17.11 -5.65 -12.60
C ARG A 176 17.48 -4.21 -12.92
N TRP A 177 16.50 -3.32 -12.86
CA TRP A 177 16.70 -1.88 -13.02
C TRP A 177 16.35 -1.16 -11.72
N LEU A 178 17.34 -0.50 -11.14
CA LEU A 178 17.17 0.29 -9.93
C LEU A 178 17.20 1.77 -10.27
N TYR A 179 16.05 2.41 -10.09
CA TYR A 179 15.90 3.84 -10.16
C TYR A 179 16.14 4.44 -8.77
N ARG A 180 16.98 5.47 -8.68
CA ARG A 180 17.20 6.26 -7.45
C ARG A 180 16.88 7.71 -7.73
N ARG A 181 16.18 8.36 -6.80
CA ARG A 181 15.88 9.79 -6.90
C ARG A 181 17.19 10.58 -6.89
N SER A 182 17.35 11.51 -7.84
CA SER A 182 18.57 12.30 -8.03
C SER A 182 18.18 13.72 -8.45
N GLY A 183 18.21 14.66 -7.50
CA GLY A 183 17.65 15.99 -7.69
C GLY A 183 16.15 15.92 -8.02
N ASP A 184 15.73 16.62 -9.06
CA ASP A 184 14.34 16.63 -9.54
C ASP A 184 14.00 15.43 -10.45
N GLY A 185 14.96 14.53 -10.70
CA GLY A 185 14.80 13.39 -11.59
C GLY A 185 15.17 12.06 -10.96
N TRP A 186 15.46 11.10 -11.84
CA TRP A 186 15.86 9.75 -11.49
C TRP A 186 17.16 9.39 -12.20
N SER A 187 18.04 8.65 -11.53
CA SER A 187 19.11 7.91 -12.18
C SER A 187 18.75 6.43 -12.21
N CYS A 188 19.07 5.75 -13.32
CA CYS A 188 18.85 4.32 -13.46
C CYS A 188 20.17 3.54 -13.55
N VAL A 189 20.28 2.43 -12.81
CA VAL A 189 21.37 1.48 -12.95
C VAL A 189 20.84 0.07 -13.14
N ARG A 190 21.60 -0.78 -13.82
CA ARG A 190 21.35 -2.23 -13.84
C ARG A 190 22.03 -2.90 -12.66
N LEU A 191 21.35 -3.86 -12.04
CA LEU A 191 21.92 -4.72 -11.00
C LEU A 191 22.16 -6.12 -11.55
N TYR A 192 23.13 -6.84 -10.99
CA TYR A 192 23.22 -8.28 -11.19
C TYR A 192 22.00 -8.97 -10.57
N PRO A 193 21.49 -10.06 -11.17
CA PRO A 193 20.39 -10.85 -10.64
C PRO A 193 20.66 -11.34 -9.22
#